data_AF-A0A662QDH4-F1
#
_entry.id   AF-A0A662QDH4-F1
#
_cell.length_a   1.000
_cell.length_b   1.000
_cell.length_c   1.000
_cell.angle_alpha   90.00
_cell.angle_beta   90.00
_cell.angle_gamma   90.00
#
_symmetry.space_group_name_H-M   'P 1'
#
loop_
_entity.id
_entity.type
_entity.pdbx_description
1 polymer ?
#
loop_
_entity_poly.entity_id
_entity_poly.type
_entity_poly.pdbx_seq_one_letter_code
_entity_poly.pdbx_strand_id
1 'polypeptide(L)'
;DRAMNELGGGGKQSKAVCLEVIKEWLEPAGYNFRKEDLIETELTESGRGYTDLVAEKDGKTLRIEIEHRSSKKQIEKNIRKNLEISDELYIIASDEIAKRKAIQVALKVMFRLKEEKPNRDLRVRIGTIDELKKCGFKEWFEVRNE
;
A
#
# COMPACT_ATOMS: atom_id res chain seq x y z
N ASP A 1 24.10 -9.61 34.90
CA ASP A 1 22.99 -10.23 34.14
C ASP A 1 21.90 -9.26 33.67
N ARG A 2 22.23 -8.33 32.77
CA ARG A 2 21.23 -7.56 31.99
C ARG A 2 21.70 -7.32 30.56
N ALA A 3 22.20 -8.37 29.93
CA ALA A 3 22.56 -8.38 28.51
C ALA A 3 22.04 -9.69 27.92
N MET A 4 20.81 -9.66 27.40
CA MET A 4 20.22 -10.61 26.42
C MET A 4 18.69 -10.43 26.39
N ASN A 5 18.19 -9.26 25.99
CA ASN A 5 16.75 -9.11 25.67
C ASN A 5 16.47 -8.04 24.58
N GLU A 6 17.38 -7.89 23.61
CA GLU A 6 17.19 -7.00 22.45
C GLU A 6 17.19 -7.76 21.10
N LEU A 7 16.78 -9.03 21.10
CA LEU A 7 16.55 -9.80 19.86
C LEU A 7 15.07 -9.96 19.50
N GLY A 8 14.21 -9.08 20.01
CA GLY A 8 12.76 -9.13 19.77
C GLY A 8 12.11 -7.76 19.85
N GLY A 9 12.49 -6.84 18.96
CA GLY A 9 11.97 -5.47 18.94
C GLY A 9 11.39 -5.10 17.58
N GLY A 10 10.15 -5.53 17.31
CA GLY A 10 9.35 -5.06 16.17
C GLY A 10 9.00 -3.59 16.31
N GLY A 11 10.00 -2.72 16.09
CA GLY A 11 9.85 -1.27 16.11
C GLY A 11 9.08 -0.79 14.88
N LYS A 12 8.17 0.16 15.08
CA LYS A 12 7.44 0.81 13.99
C LYS A 12 8.42 1.47 13.02
N GLN A 13 8.43 1.04 11.76
CA GLN A 13 9.18 1.76 10.73
C GLN A 13 8.47 3.08 10.40
N SER A 14 9.24 4.13 10.15
CA SER A 14 8.70 5.44 9.76
C SER A 14 8.33 5.45 8.28
N LYS A 15 7.45 6.37 7.87
CA LYS A 15 7.06 6.52 6.46
C LYS A 15 8.26 6.79 5.56
N ALA A 16 9.19 7.61 6.03
CA ALA A 16 10.43 7.90 5.30
C ALA A 16 11.27 6.62 5.10
N VAL A 17 11.42 5.79 6.12
CA VAL A 17 12.16 4.52 6.02
C VAL A 17 11.47 3.58 5.02
N CYS A 18 10.14 3.46 5.10
CA CYS A 18 9.39 2.65 4.13
C CYS A 18 9.61 3.14 2.69
N LEU A 19 9.53 4.46 2.45
CA LEU A 19 9.75 5.06 1.14
C LEU A 19 11.15 4.75 0.58
N GLU A 20 12.20 4.93 1.38
CA GLU A 20 13.56 4.67 0.93
C GLU A 20 13.77 3.20 0.58
N VAL A 21 13.27 2.28 1.42
CA VAL A 21 13.35 0.83 1.14
C VAL A 21 12.64 0.46 -0.17
N ILE A 22 11.49 1.06 -0.46
CA ILE A 22 10.74 0.80 -1.70
C ILE A 22 11.54 1.31 -2.90
N LYS A 23 12.16 2.49 -2.79
CA LYS A 23 13.01 3.03 -3.87
C LYS A 23 14.22 2.16 -4.11
N GLU A 24 14.93 1.72 -3.07
CA GLU A 24 16.05 0.79 -3.17
C GLU A 24 15.69 -0.51 -3.91
N TRP A 25 14.44 -0.94 -3.80
CA TRP A 25 13.93 -2.10 -4.55
C TRP A 25 13.59 -1.77 -6.01
N LEU A 26 12.92 -0.64 -6.25
CA LEU A 26 12.34 -0.31 -7.57
C LEU A 26 13.33 0.39 -8.52
N GLU A 27 14.28 1.19 -8.02
CA GLU A 27 15.28 1.88 -8.85
C GLU A 27 16.17 0.91 -9.63
N PRO A 28 16.77 -0.13 -9.01
CA PRO A 28 17.59 -1.08 -9.76
C PRO A 28 16.76 -1.92 -10.73
N ALA A 29 15.45 -2.05 -10.47
CA ALA A 29 14.51 -2.68 -11.39
C ALA A 29 14.10 -1.78 -12.56
N GLY A 30 14.58 -0.53 -12.61
CA GLY A 30 14.37 0.43 -13.71
C GLY A 30 13.09 1.24 -13.62
N TYR A 31 12.47 1.34 -12.44
CA TYR A 31 11.32 2.21 -12.23
C TYR A 31 11.76 3.65 -11.97
N ASN A 32 11.00 4.59 -12.51
CA ASN A 32 11.11 6.00 -12.19
C ASN A 32 9.99 6.39 -11.22
N PHE A 33 10.25 7.35 -10.32
CA PHE A 33 9.23 7.83 -9.40
C PHE A 33 8.72 9.20 -9.80
N ARG A 34 7.42 9.40 -9.62
CA ARG A 34 6.82 10.74 -9.61
C ARG A 34 6.16 11.02 -8.28
N LYS A 35 6.08 12.32 -7.96
CA LYS A 35 5.33 12.77 -6.78
C LYS A 35 3.85 12.47 -6.97
N GLU A 36 3.17 12.34 -5.84
CA GLU A 36 1.72 12.35 -5.63
C GLU A 36 0.91 12.98 -6.79
N ASP A 37 0.07 12.16 -7.44
CA ASP A 37 -0.90 12.69 -8.41
C ASP A 37 -1.98 13.48 -7.69
N LEU A 38 -2.15 14.74 -8.08
CA LEU A 38 -3.37 15.50 -7.84
C LEU A 38 -4.38 15.10 -8.90
N ILE A 39 -5.42 14.38 -8.50
CA ILE A 39 -6.49 13.94 -9.42
C ILE A 39 -7.80 14.50 -8.90
N GLU A 40 -8.51 15.26 -9.72
CA GLU A 40 -9.85 15.71 -9.35
C GLU A 40 -10.81 14.52 -9.39
N THR A 41 -11.29 14.09 -8.22
CA THR A 41 -12.47 13.21 -8.10
C THR A 41 -13.37 13.73 -6.99
N GLU A 42 -14.60 13.21 -6.93
CA GLU A 42 -15.55 13.47 -5.84
C GLU A 42 -14.99 13.06 -4.45
N LEU A 43 -13.94 12.23 -4.41
CA LEU A 43 -13.31 11.77 -3.17
C LEU A 43 -12.19 12.71 -2.67
N THR A 44 -11.78 13.70 -3.46
CA THR A 44 -10.71 14.67 -3.12
C THR A 44 -11.23 16.08 -2.86
N GLU A 45 -11.58 16.33 -1.60
CA GLU A 45 -11.94 17.67 -1.12
C GLU A 45 -10.72 18.55 -0.81
N SER A 46 -9.48 18.02 -0.81
CA SER A 46 -8.36 18.64 -0.08
C SER A 46 -7.09 18.99 -0.87
N GLY A 47 -7.06 18.87 -2.21
CA GLY A 47 -5.88 19.21 -3.02
C GLY A 47 -4.57 18.53 -2.57
N ARG A 48 -4.65 17.37 -1.92
CA ARG A 48 -3.52 16.50 -1.53
C ARG A 48 -3.53 15.28 -2.45
N GLY A 49 -2.36 14.71 -2.75
CA GLY A 49 -2.27 13.59 -3.67
C GLY A 49 -2.93 12.31 -3.18
N TYR A 50 -3.08 11.35 -4.09
CA TYR A 50 -3.84 10.11 -3.86
C TYR A 50 -3.07 9.02 -3.14
N THR A 51 -1.76 9.02 -3.28
CA THR A 51 -0.93 7.88 -2.89
C THR A 51 0.48 8.34 -2.54
N ASP A 52 1.08 7.69 -1.56
CA ASP A 52 2.40 8.08 -1.07
C ASP A 52 3.52 8.01 -2.11
N LEU A 53 3.43 7.07 -3.05
CA LEU A 53 4.42 6.91 -4.12
C LEU A 53 3.78 6.35 -5.39
N VAL A 54 4.13 6.93 -6.54
CA VAL A 54 3.85 6.37 -7.86
C VAL A 54 5.17 6.01 -8.53
N ALA A 55 5.28 4.76 -8.97
CA ALA A 55 6.44 4.25 -9.69
C ALA A 55 6.04 3.78 -11.09
N GLU A 56 6.83 4.11 -12.11
CA GLU A 56 6.49 3.85 -13.51
C GLU A 56 7.66 3.20 -14.25
N LYS A 57 7.33 2.20 -15.07
CA LYS A 57 8.27 1.51 -15.95
C LYS A 57 7.53 0.92 -17.14
N ASP A 58 8.01 1.17 -18.36
CA ASP A 58 7.50 0.55 -19.60
C ASP A 58 5.96 0.65 -19.75
N GLY A 59 5.38 1.81 -19.41
CA GLY A 59 3.94 2.06 -19.45
C GLY A 59 3.14 1.40 -18.31
N LYS A 60 3.82 0.72 -17.38
CA LYS A 60 3.24 0.12 -16.18
C LYS A 60 3.37 1.07 -15.00
N THR A 61 2.27 1.32 -14.30
CA THR A 61 2.21 2.21 -13.13
C THR A 61 1.92 1.41 -11.86
N LEU A 62 2.76 1.55 -10.85
CA LEU A 62 2.54 1.03 -9.50
C LEU A 62 2.13 2.19 -8.59
N ARG A 63 1.02 2.02 -7.89
CA ARG A 63 0.55 2.95 -6.86
C ARG A 63 0.77 2.33 -5.50
N ILE A 64 1.51 3.02 -4.63
CA ILE A 64 1.98 2.46 -3.37
C ILE A 64 1.58 3.39 -2.22
N GLU A 65 0.80 2.83 -1.29
CA GLU A 65 0.36 3.49 -0.07
C GLU A 65 1.09 2.91 1.13
N ILE A 66 1.54 3.76 2.05
CA ILE A 66 2.22 3.34 3.27
C ILE A 66 1.28 3.51 4.46
N GLU A 67 0.86 2.39 5.04
CA GLU A 67 -0.15 2.36 6.08
C GLU A 67 0.47 2.33 7.48
N HIS A 68 0.41 3.46 8.19
CA HIS A 68 0.98 3.67 9.53
C HIS A 68 -0.07 3.69 10.66
N ARG A 69 -0.95 2.67 10.69
CA ARG A 69 -2.01 2.50 11.71
C ARG A 69 -3.10 3.58 11.69
N SER A 70 -3.38 4.14 10.52
CA SER A 70 -4.53 4.97 10.23
C SER A 70 -5.84 4.37 10.76
N SER A 71 -6.86 5.22 10.86
CA SER A 71 -8.21 4.74 11.17
C SER A 71 -8.74 3.86 10.03
N LYS A 72 -9.65 2.92 10.34
CA LYS A 72 -10.30 2.08 9.30
C LYS A 72 -10.97 2.92 8.22
N LYS A 73 -11.57 4.06 8.60
CA LYS A 73 -12.21 5.00 7.67
C LYS A 73 -11.19 5.62 6.72
N GLN A 74 -10.01 5.98 7.21
CA GLN A 74 -8.94 6.53 6.38
C GLN A 74 -8.41 5.48 5.40
N ILE A 75 -8.18 4.25 5.87
CA ILE A 75 -7.74 3.13 5.01
C ILE A 75 -8.78 2.87 3.92
N GLU A 76 -10.07 2.81 4.28
CA GLU A 76 -11.18 2.61 3.34
C GLU A 76 -11.19 3.73 2.28
N LYS A 77 -11.03 4.99 2.70
CA LYS A 77 -10.93 6.14 1.78
C LYS A 77 -9.74 6.00 0.83
N ASN A 78 -8.55 5.66 1.33
CA ASN A 78 -7.33 5.56 0.51
C ASN A 78 -7.39 4.40 -0.49
N ILE A 79 -7.95 3.24 -0.09
CA ILE A 79 -8.16 2.10 -0.99
C ILE A 79 -9.12 2.49 -2.11
N ARG A 80 -10.31 3.00 -1.78
CA ARG A 80 -11.32 3.37 -2.80
C ARG A 80 -10.79 4.42 -3.77
N LYS A 81 -10.11 5.44 -3.25
CA LYS A 81 -9.48 6.48 -4.06
C LYS A 81 -8.51 5.95 -5.10
N ASN A 82 -7.62 5.05 -4.71
CA ASN A 82 -6.65 4.49 -5.64
C ASN A 82 -7.28 3.51 -6.62
N LEU A 83 -8.25 2.71 -6.16
CA LEU A 83 -8.99 1.79 -7.03
C LEU A 83 -9.98 2.49 -7.98
N GLU A 84 -10.29 3.76 -7.76
CA GLU A 84 -11.07 4.56 -8.72
C GLU A 84 -10.33 4.68 -10.06
N ILE A 85 -9.03 4.93 -10.00
CA ILE A 85 -8.17 5.34 -11.11
C ILE A 85 -7.17 4.28 -11.57
N SER A 86 -7.02 3.21 -10.79
CA SER A 86 -6.11 2.08 -11.05
C SER A 86 -6.83 0.79 -10.70
N ASP A 87 -6.50 -0.29 -11.40
CA ASP A 87 -7.02 -1.62 -11.05
C ASP A 87 -6.17 -2.28 -9.95
N GLU A 88 -4.98 -1.75 -9.66
CA GLU A 88 -4.07 -2.31 -8.67
C GLU A 88 -3.57 -1.25 -7.67
N LEU A 89 -3.54 -1.62 -6.38
CA LEU A 89 -2.96 -0.85 -5.29
C LEU A 89 -2.02 -1.73 -4.44
N TYR A 90 -0.83 -1.21 -4.15
CA TYR A 90 0.08 -1.79 -3.18
C TYR A 90 -0.04 -1.04 -1.85
N ILE A 91 -0.16 -1.78 -0.76
CA ILE A 91 -0.16 -1.25 0.61
C ILE A 91 1.01 -1.86 1.36
N ILE A 92 1.88 -1.00 1.85
CA ILE A 92 2.99 -1.39 2.70
C ILE A 92 2.69 -0.96 4.12
N ALA A 93 2.37 -1.94 4.96
CA ALA A 93 2.03 -1.71 6.34
C ALA A 93 3.30 -1.55 7.20
N SER A 94 3.26 -0.62 8.15
CA SER A 94 4.41 -0.34 9.02
C SER A 94 4.74 -1.46 10.01
N ASP A 95 3.77 -2.32 10.29
CA ASP A 95 3.87 -3.48 11.17
C ASP A 95 2.69 -4.44 10.95
N GLU A 96 2.71 -5.59 11.62
CA GLU A 96 1.67 -6.62 11.53
C GLU A 96 0.28 -6.14 11.97
N ILE A 97 0.20 -5.19 12.90
CA ILE A 97 -1.08 -4.65 13.38
C ILE A 97 -1.71 -3.79 12.28
N ALA A 98 -0.92 -2.92 11.65
CA ALA A 98 -1.33 -2.16 10.49
C ALA A 98 -1.72 -3.08 9.33
N LYS A 99 -0.95 -4.14 9.06
CA LYS A 99 -1.23 -5.13 8.01
C LYS A 99 -2.59 -5.80 8.21
N ARG A 100 -2.85 -6.36 9.39
CA ARG A 100 -4.13 -7.01 9.70
C ARG A 100 -5.31 -6.05 9.56
N LYS A 101 -5.14 -4.78 9.98
CA LYS A 101 -6.17 -3.74 9.81
C LYS A 101 -6.41 -3.44 8.33
N ALA A 102 -5.35 -3.31 7.54
CA ALA A 102 -5.42 -3.07 6.10
C ALA A 102 -6.14 -4.22 5.38
N ILE A 103 -5.80 -5.48 5.70
CA ILE A 103 -6.46 -6.68 5.16
C ILE A 103 -7.96 -6.67 5.47
N GLN A 104 -8.34 -6.41 6.73
CA GLN A 104 -9.74 -6.38 7.13
C GLN A 104 -10.54 -5.33 6.34
N VAL A 105 -9.95 -4.14 6.16
CA VAL A 105 -10.61 -3.06 5.41
C VAL A 105 -10.64 -3.36 3.91
N ALA A 106 -9.55 -3.88 3.35
CA ALA A 106 -9.49 -4.28 1.95
C ALA A 106 -10.56 -5.31 1.63
N LEU A 107 -10.70 -6.39 2.40
CA LEU A 107 -11.76 -7.39 2.22
C LEU A 107 -13.16 -6.77 2.18
N LYS A 108 -13.46 -5.88 3.13
CA LYS A 108 -14.74 -5.17 3.18
C LYS A 108 -14.97 -4.27 1.96
N VAL A 109 -13.94 -3.57 1.51
CA VAL A 109 -14.02 -2.66 0.35
C VAL A 109 -14.18 -3.47 -0.95
N MET A 110 -13.37 -4.50 -1.15
CA MET A 110 -13.42 -5.34 -2.35
C MET A 110 -14.77 -6.06 -2.48
N PHE A 111 -15.35 -6.52 -1.37
CA PHE A 111 -16.68 -7.11 -1.36
C PHE A 111 -17.76 -6.15 -1.91
N ARG A 112 -17.70 -4.86 -1.56
CA ARG A 112 -18.63 -3.84 -2.08
C ARG A 112 -18.32 -3.50 -3.54
N LEU A 113 -17.05 -3.34 -3.87
CA LEU A 113 -16.61 -3.00 -5.22
C LEU A 113 -16.92 -4.10 -6.24
N LYS A 114 -17.04 -5.36 -5.81
CA LYS A 114 -17.55 -6.45 -6.64
C LYS A 114 -18.94 -6.14 -7.20
N GLU A 115 -19.82 -5.56 -6.39
CA GLU A 115 -21.18 -5.19 -6.80
C GLU A 115 -21.20 -3.83 -7.53
N GLU A 116 -20.43 -2.86 -7.05
CA GLU A 116 -20.39 -1.50 -7.63
C GLU A 116 -19.68 -1.47 -9.00
N LYS A 117 -18.66 -2.33 -9.22
CA LYS A 117 -17.79 -2.34 -10.40
C LYS A 117 -17.50 -3.78 -10.88
N PRO A 118 -18.53 -4.57 -11.27
CA PRO A 118 -18.40 -6.01 -11.55
C PRO A 118 -17.49 -6.34 -12.75
N ASN A 119 -17.23 -5.37 -13.63
CA ASN A 119 -16.43 -5.56 -14.84
C ASN A 119 -14.95 -5.16 -14.67
N ARG A 120 -14.53 -4.77 -13.46
CA ARG A 120 -13.14 -4.38 -13.18
C ARG A 120 -12.47 -5.45 -12.32
N ASP A 121 -11.30 -5.92 -12.75
CA ASP A 121 -10.45 -6.84 -12.00
C ASP A 121 -9.54 -6.04 -11.07
N LEU A 122 -10.08 -5.68 -9.91
CA LEU A 122 -9.43 -4.85 -8.91
C LEU A 122 -8.62 -5.71 -7.94
N ARG A 123 -7.44 -5.22 -7.56
CA ARG A 123 -6.51 -5.94 -6.68
C ARG A 123 -5.85 -5.01 -5.67
N VAL A 124 -5.77 -5.48 -4.42
CA VAL A 124 -5.00 -4.83 -3.36
C VAL A 124 -3.94 -5.82 -2.86
N ARG A 125 -2.67 -5.44 -2.97
CA ARG A 125 -1.52 -6.21 -2.50
C ARG A 125 -0.98 -5.62 -1.21
N ILE A 126 -0.85 -6.44 -0.18
CA ILE A 126 -0.56 -6.00 1.19
C ILE A 126 0.63 -6.78 1.75
N GLY A 127 1.61 -6.07 2.30
CA GLY A 127 2.75 -6.68 3.01
C GLY A 127 3.34 -5.72 4.03
N THR A 128 4.12 -6.23 4.99
CA THR A 128 5.01 -5.37 5.79
C THR A 128 6.38 -5.27 5.12
N ILE A 129 7.15 -4.20 5.41
CA ILE A 129 8.52 -4.07 4.89
C ILE A 129 9.36 -5.30 5.22
N ASP A 130 9.27 -5.82 6.45
CA ASP A 130 10.11 -6.92 6.90
C ASP A 130 9.79 -8.23 6.18
N GLU A 131 8.51 -8.49 5.88
CA GLU A 131 8.10 -9.62 5.05
C GLU A 131 8.59 -9.46 3.60
N LEU A 132 8.36 -8.28 3.03
CA LEU A 132 8.71 -8.00 1.65
C LEU A 132 10.22 -8.09 1.41
N LYS A 133 11.05 -7.60 2.33
CA LYS A 133 12.50 -7.76 2.26
C LYS A 133 12.91 -9.23 2.23
N LYS A 134 12.28 -10.09 3.05
CA LYS A 134 12.61 -11.52 3.12
C LYS A 134 12.31 -12.26 1.82
N CYS A 135 11.28 -11.87 1.09
CA CYS A 135 10.91 -12.49 -0.19
C CYS A 135 11.43 -11.73 -1.42
N GLY A 136 12.25 -10.68 -1.23
CA GLY A 136 12.70 -9.81 -2.33
C GLY A 136 11.54 -9.15 -3.07
N PHE A 137 10.46 -8.82 -2.35
CA PHE A 137 9.23 -8.17 -2.81
C PHE A 137 8.44 -8.97 -3.85
N LYS A 138 8.64 -10.29 -3.91
CA LYS A 138 7.96 -11.18 -4.86
C LYS A 138 6.63 -11.72 -4.34
N GLU A 139 6.47 -11.77 -3.02
CA GLU A 139 5.30 -12.36 -2.37
C GLU A 139 4.50 -11.30 -1.63
N TRP A 140 3.19 -11.27 -1.89
CA TRP A 140 2.25 -10.30 -1.33
C TRP A 140 0.98 -11.02 -0.89
N PHE A 141 0.34 -10.53 0.18
CA PHE A 141 -1.03 -10.93 0.47
C PHE A 141 -1.97 -10.18 -0.48
N GLU A 142 -2.68 -10.90 -1.34
CA GLU A 142 -3.52 -10.30 -2.38
C GLU A 142 -5.01 -10.44 -2.02
N VAL A 143 -5.75 -9.34 -2.18
CA VAL A 143 -7.21 -9.31 -2.09
C VAL A 143 -7.78 -8.85 -3.42
N ARG A 144 -8.73 -9.61 -3.98
CA ARG A 144 -9.40 -9.31 -5.25
C ARG A 144 -10.90 -9.11 -5.06
N ASN A 145 -11.54 -8.41 -5.98
CA ASN A 145 -13.01 -8.32 -6.06
C ASN A 145 -13.58 -9.45 -6.93
N GLU A 146 -13.30 -10.71 -6.56
CA GLU A 146 -13.82 -11.91 -7.23
C GLU A 146 -15.09 -12.48 -6.57
#